data_AF-A0A2N1RCP5-F1
#
_entry.id   AF-A0A2N1RCP5-F1
#
_cell.length_a   1.000
_cell.length_b   1.000
_cell.length_c   1.000
_cell.angle_alpha   90.00
_cell.angle_beta   90.00
_cell.angle_gamma   90.00
#
_symmetry.space_group_name_H-M   'P 1'
#
loop_
_entity.id
_entity.type
_entity.pdbx_description
1 polymer ?
#
loop_
_entity_poly.entity_id
_entity_poly.type
_entity_poly.pdbx_seq_one_letter_code
_entity_poly.pdbx_strand_id
1 'polypeptide(L)'
;MEKSLKKPILLTILLIVVLVVILVILGSGSSQTSSTTLNVFSIIIILALLALVWFKYLQQRNLSIDETIVPIVPIKEAPPSEDDSISTRTGAQCEKAGTYVCEEHDDRTVEMQEGKRFPPCRGDGTAHSAVWIRKD
;
A
#
# COMPACT_ATOMS: atom_id res chain seq x y z
N MET A 1 -3.76 -3.62 12.51
CA MET A 1 -3.38 -2.19 12.70
C MET A 1 -2.10 -2.06 13.51
N GLU A 2 -0.98 -2.06 12.79
CA GLU A 2 0.11 -1.07 12.88
C GLU A 2 0.50 -0.56 14.27
N LYS A 3 1.38 -1.30 14.97
CA LYS A 3 2.12 -0.77 16.13
C LYS A 3 3.09 0.36 15.75
N SER A 4 3.41 0.50 14.46
CA SER A 4 4.36 1.49 13.94
C SER A 4 3.79 2.92 13.92
N LEU A 5 2.50 3.11 13.61
CA LEU A 5 1.89 4.45 13.56
C LEU A 5 1.58 5.05 14.94
N LYS A 6 1.49 4.24 15.99
CA LYS A 6 1.15 4.74 17.33
C LYS A 6 2.23 5.65 17.90
N LYS A 7 3.51 5.37 17.61
CA LYS A 7 4.64 6.15 18.13
C LYS A 7 4.67 7.59 17.58
N PRO A 8 4.61 7.85 16.25
CA PRO A 8 4.57 9.21 15.74
C PRO A 8 3.29 9.95 16.13
N ILE A 9 2.13 9.27 16.18
CA ILE A 9 0.86 9.90 16.58
C ILE A 9 0.85 10.28 18.07
N LEU A 10 1.41 9.44 18.94
CA LEU A 10 1.47 9.74 20.36
C LEU A 10 2.46 10.87 20.66
N LEU A 11 3.54 10.97 19.88
CA LEU A 11 4.48 12.09 19.95
C LEU A 11 3.86 13.40 19.49
N THR A 12 3.06 13.40 18.42
CA THR A 12 2.36 14.61 17.97
C THR A 12 1.31 15.07 18.98
N ILE A 13 0.53 14.14 19.56
CA ILE A 13 -0.43 14.47 20.63
C ILE A 13 0.28 15.07 21.84
N LEU A 14 1.37 14.47 22.31
CA LEU A 14 2.16 14.99 23.42
C LEU A 14 2.66 16.41 23.14
N LEU A 15 3.20 16.65 21.94
CA LEU A 15 3.71 17.96 21.54
C LEU A 15 2.61 19.03 21.52
N ILE A 16 1.42 18.69 21.01
CA ILE A 16 0.25 19.58 21.02
C ILE A 16 -0.17 19.93 22.46
N VAL A 17 -0.22 18.94 23.36
CA VAL A 17 -0.61 19.17 24.77
C VAL A 17 0.39 20.10 25.46
N VAL A 18 1.69 19.86 25.30
CA VAL A 18 2.74 20.72 25.86
C VAL A 18 2.64 22.15 25.32
N LEU A 19 2.36 22.29 24.03
CA LEU A 19 2.20 23.59 23.38
C LEU A 19 0.99 24.37 23.92
N VAL A 20 -0.16 23.70 24.10
CA VAL A 20 -1.35 24.32 24.70
C VAL A 20 -1.06 24.80 26.11
N VAL A 21 -0.34 24.01 26.92
CA VAL A 21 0.07 24.40 28.27
C VAL A 21 0.96 25.65 28.22
N ILE A 22 1.93 25.70 27.32
CA ILE A 22 2.82 26.86 27.15
C ILE A 22 2.01 28.10 26.74
N LEU A 23 1.05 27.97 25.82
CA LEU A 23 0.19 29.06 25.38
C LEU A 23 -0.70 29.59 26.51
N VAL A 24 -1.23 28.70 27.35
CA VAL A 24 -2.02 29.08 28.53
C VAL A 24 -1.17 29.82 29.56
N ILE A 25 0.07 29.35 29.81
CA ILE A 25 1.00 30.00 30.74
C ILE A 25 1.42 31.39 30.21
N LEU A 26 1.78 31.50 28.93
CA LEU A 26 2.16 32.77 28.31
C LEU A 26 0.96 33.74 28.20
N GLY A 27 -0.23 33.22 27.92
CA GLY A 27 -1.47 34.00 27.83
C GLY A 27 -1.96 34.52 29.19
N SER A 28 -1.62 33.83 30.28
CA SER A 28 -1.97 34.25 31.65
C SER A 28 -0.96 35.23 32.25
N GLY A 29 0.23 35.37 31.64
CA GLY A 29 1.41 35.94 32.30
C GLY A 29 1.73 37.41 32.07
N SER A 30 1.43 38.04 30.93
CA SER A 30 1.93 39.42 30.72
C SER A 30 1.28 40.22 29.58
N SER A 31 0.66 41.33 29.99
CA SER A 31 0.61 42.66 29.33
C SER A 31 0.48 42.71 27.79
N GLN A 32 -0.77 42.86 27.37
CA GLN A 32 -1.31 43.87 26.45
C GLN A 32 -0.42 44.41 25.30
N THR A 33 -0.84 44.12 24.07
CA THR A 33 -0.63 44.80 22.77
C THR A 33 0.33 44.17 21.76
N SER A 34 1.59 43.86 22.08
CA SER A 34 2.51 43.21 21.13
C SER A 34 2.54 41.67 21.23
N SER A 35 2.15 41.14 22.39
CA SER A 35 2.08 39.70 22.66
C SER A 35 0.95 39.01 21.91
N THR A 36 -0.21 39.67 21.75
CA THR A 36 -1.33 39.13 20.96
C THR A 36 -0.93 38.91 19.51
N THR A 37 -0.24 39.87 18.90
CA THR A 37 0.23 39.75 17.51
C THR A 37 1.25 38.63 17.37
N LEU A 38 2.21 38.51 18.30
CA LEU A 38 3.18 37.41 18.30
C LEU A 38 2.54 36.04 18.53
N ASN A 39 1.52 35.94 19.39
CA ASN A 39 0.75 34.72 19.60
C ASN A 39 -0.02 34.32 18.33
N VAL A 40 -0.60 35.30 17.62
CA VAL A 40 -1.27 35.07 16.34
C VAL A 40 -0.27 34.60 15.28
N PHE A 41 0.91 35.23 15.18
CA PHE A 41 1.97 34.78 14.29
C PHE A 41 2.44 33.36 14.63
N SER A 42 2.59 33.04 15.92
CA SER A 42 2.92 31.69 16.37
C SER A 42 1.87 30.67 15.91
N ILE A 43 0.59 30.96 16.10
CA ILE A 43 -0.52 30.09 15.66
C ILE A 43 -0.49 29.89 14.13
N ILE A 44 -0.29 30.96 13.36
CA ILE A 44 -0.21 30.88 11.89
C ILE A 44 0.98 30.02 11.45
N ILE A 45 2.14 30.18 12.08
CA ILE A 45 3.34 29.38 11.79
C ILE A 45 3.08 27.91 12.13
N ILE A 46 2.45 27.61 13.25
CA ILE A 46 2.10 26.24 13.64
C ILE A 46 1.12 25.61 12.65
N LEU A 47 0.09 26.34 12.22
CA LEU A 47 -0.85 25.87 11.20
C LEU A 47 -0.16 25.61 9.87
N ALA A 48 0.78 26.47 9.47
CA ALA A 48 1.59 26.28 8.27
C ALA A 48 2.49 25.03 8.39
N LEU A 49 3.14 24.82 9.54
CA LEU A 49 3.96 23.63 9.79
C LEU A 49 3.11 22.34 9.79
N LEU A 50 1.92 22.36 10.40
CA LEU A 50 0.98 21.24 10.36
C LEU A 50 0.53 20.94 8.92
N ALA A 51 0.22 21.96 8.14
CA ALA A 51 -0.14 21.82 6.73
C ALA A 51 1.03 21.25 5.91
N LEU A 52 2.26 21.70 6.13
CA LEU A 52 3.46 21.18 5.46
C LEU A 52 3.74 19.73 5.83
N VAL A 53 3.61 19.37 7.11
CA VAL A 53 3.77 17.98 7.59
C VAL A 53 2.69 17.10 6.98
N TRP A 54 1.44 17.56 6.93
CA TRP A 54 0.35 16.82 6.31
C TRP A 54 0.54 16.68 4.80
N PHE A 55 0.97 17.75 4.13
CA PHE A 55 1.24 17.75 2.70
C PHE A 55 2.38 16.79 2.35
N LYS A 56 3.50 16.84 3.10
CA LYS A 56 4.60 15.87 2.98
C LYS A 56 4.13 14.44 3.25
N TYR A 57 3.34 14.23 4.29
CA TYR A 57 2.79 12.92 4.63
C TYR A 57 1.88 12.37 3.52
N LEU A 58 1.02 13.22 2.96
CA LEU A 58 0.13 12.87 1.86
C LEU A 58 0.91 12.65 0.56
N GLN A 59 1.91 13.47 0.27
CA GLN A 59 2.83 13.28 -0.85
C GLN A 59 3.58 11.95 -0.73
N GLN A 60 4.05 11.60 0.47
CA GLN A 60 4.73 10.34 0.74
C GLN A 60 3.79 9.14 0.56
N ARG A 61 2.51 9.29 0.92
CA ARG A 61 1.48 8.27 0.62
C ARG A 61 1.16 8.17 -0.87
N ASN A 62 1.03 9.28 -1.59
CA ASN A 62 0.79 9.25 -3.03
C ASN A 62 1.98 8.67 -3.80
N LEU A 63 3.22 8.92 -3.38
CA LEU A 63 4.41 8.24 -3.92
C LEU A 63 4.42 6.74 -3.60
N SER A 64 4.01 6.35 -2.38
CA SER A 64 4.02 4.94 -1.97
C SER A 64 2.89 4.11 -2.58
N ILE A 65 1.84 4.74 -3.14
CA ILE A 65 0.76 4.05 -3.86
C ILE A 65 1.17 3.74 -5.31
N ASP A 66 2.10 4.50 -5.89
CA ASP A 66 2.67 4.19 -7.21
C ASP A 66 3.80 3.14 -7.12
N GLU A 67 4.42 2.99 -5.95
CA GLU A 67 5.39 1.93 -5.65
C GLU A 67 4.74 0.69 -5.02
N THR A 68 3.63 0.25 -5.60
CA THR A 68 3.34 -1.20 -5.73
C THR A 68 3.06 -1.51 -7.20
N ILE A 69 3.73 -0.81 -8.12
CA ILE A 69 4.22 -1.45 -9.32
C ILE A 69 5.39 -2.33 -8.86
N VAL A 70 5.12 -3.63 -8.82
CA VAL A 70 6.12 -4.68 -8.67
C VAL A 70 7.36 -4.31 -9.49
N PRO A 71 8.58 -4.38 -8.93
CA PRO A 71 9.79 -4.24 -9.72
C PRO A 71 9.72 -5.27 -10.84
N ILE A 72 9.55 -4.78 -12.05
CA ILE A 72 9.90 -5.49 -13.27
C ILE A 72 11.39 -5.77 -13.09
N VAL A 73 11.69 -6.97 -12.59
CA VAL A 73 12.97 -7.61 -12.85
C VAL A 73 13.18 -7.46 -14.35
N PRO A 74 14.28 -6.84 -14.81
CA PRO A 74 14.64 -6.82 -16.21
C PRO A 74 14.98 -8.26 -16.61
N ILE A 75 13.94 -9.05 -16.88
CA ILE A 75 14.06 -10.32 -17.57
C ILE A 75 14.35 -9.91 -19.00
N LYS A 76 15.65 -9.86 -19.26
CA LYS A 76 16.32 -10.10 -20.54
C LYS A 76 15.31 -10.46 -21.63
N GLU A 77 15.15 -9.56 -22.60
CA GLU A 77 14.56 -9.80 -23.91
C GLU A 77 14.80 -11.26 -24.34
N ALA A 78 13.73 -12.05 -24.28
CA ALA A 78 13.53 -13.20 -25.13
C ALA A 78 12.38 -12.79 -26.08
N PRO A 79 12.49 -13.12 -27.37
CA PRO A 79 11.63 -12.57 -28.41
C PRO A 79 10.14 -12.87 -28.15
N PRO A 80 9.23 -12.01 -28.62
CA PRO A 80 7.80 -12.25 -28.55
C PRO A 80 7.50 -13.52 -29.36
N SER A 81 7.23 -14.62 -28.66
CA SER A 81 6.57 -15.76 -29.27
C SER A 81 5.07 -15.50 -29.12
N GLU A 82 4.47 -15.28 -30.27
CA GLU A 82 3.05 -15.32 -30.53
C GLU A 82 2.46 -16.60 -29.92
N ASP A 83 1.75 -16.48 -28.81
CA ASP A 83 0.62 -17.33 -28.46
C ASP A 83 -0.05 -16.71 -27.22
N ASP A 84 -1.32 -16.35 -27.35
CA ASP A 84 -2.21 -15.76 -26.33
C ASP A 84 -2.52 -16.71 -25.15
N SER A 85 -1.57 -17.57 -24.79
CA SER A 85 -1.67 -18.53 -23.71
C SER A 85 -1.41 -17.84 -22.36
N ILE A 86 -2.48 -17.43 -21.70
CA ILE A 86 -2.41 -16.91 -20.33
C ILE A 86 -1.99 -18.06 -19.41
N SER A 87 -0.71 -18.08 -19.03
CA SER A 87 -0.16 -19.01 -18.05
C SER A 87 -0.15 -18.39 -16.65
N THR A 88 -0.47 -19.20 -15.64
CA THR A 88 -0.60 -18.78 -14.24
C THR A 88 -0.18 -19.92 -13.32
N ARG A 89 -0.08 -19.69 -12.01
CA ARG A 89 0.46 -20.67 -11.03
C ARG A 89 -0.50 -20.94 -9.89
N THR A 90 -0.34 -22.12 -9.28
CA THR A 90 -1.06 -22.49 -8.05
C THR A 90 -0.97 -21.39 -6.99
N GLY A 91 -2.12 -20.99 -6.44
CA GLY A 91 -2.24 -19.93 -5.43
C GLY A 91 -2.28 -18.49 -5.98
N ALA A 92 -1.97 -18.27 -7.25
CA ALA A 92 -2.16 -16.98 -7.93
C ALA A 92 -3.65 -16.66 -8.08
N GLN A 93 -3.99 -15.38 -8.23
CA GLN A 93 -5.37 -14.96 -8.52
C GLN A 93 -5.66 -15.10 -10.01
N CYS A 94 -6.89 -15.51 -10.32
CA CYS A 94 -7.41 -15.59 -11.67
C CYS A 94 -7.73 -14.21 -12.22
N GLU A 95 -7.07 -13.82 -13.31
CA GLU A 95 -7.30 -12.56 -14.01
C GLU A 95 -8.46 -12.66 -15.01
N LYS A 96 -8.68 -13.84 -15.59
CA LYS A 96 -9.76 -14.08 -16.56
C LYS A 96 -10.44 -15.41 -16.30
N ALA A 97 -11.76 -15.38 -16.15
CA ALA A 97 -12.56 -16.59 -16.02
C ALA A 97 -12.41 -17.48 -17.26
N GLY A 98 -12.39 -18.80 -17.07
CA GLY A 98 -12.21 -19.76 -18.15
C GLY A 98 -11.69 -21.12 -17.66
N THR A 99 -11.45 -22.02 -18.61
CA THR A 99 -10.89 -23.34 -18.35
C THR A 99 -9.37 -23.28 -18.47
N TYR A 100 -8.68 -23.82 -17.49
CA TYR A 100 -7.22 -23.90 -17.47
C TYR A 100 -6.79 -25.36 -17.38
N VAL A 101 -5.72 -25.72 -18.08
CA VAL A 101 -5.10 -27.05 -18.05
C VAL A 101 -3.77 -27.00 -17.30
N CYS A 102 -3.43 -28.04 -16.56
CA CYS A 102 -2.12 -28.14 -15.92
C CYS A 102 -1.04 -28.41 -16.97
N GLU A 103 0.06 -27.66 -16.95
CA GLU A 103 1.20 -27.85 -17.86
C GLU A 103 1.84 -29.25 -17.73
N GLU A 104 1.82 -29.83 -16.53
CA GLU A 104 2.38 -31.17 -16.27
C GLU A 104 1.37 -32.30 -16.51
N HIS A 105 0.06 -31.99 -16.50
CA HIS A 105 -1.01 -32.98 -16.57
C HIS A 105 -2.12 -32.48 -17.52
N ASP A 106 -1.99 -32.80 -18.80
CA ASP A 106 -2.93 -32.38 -19.86
C ASP A 106 -4.38 -32.85 -19.65
N ASP A 107 -4.56 -33.91 -18.84
CA ASP A 107 -5.86 -34.47 -18.44
C ASP A 107 -6.50 -33.69 -17.27
N ARG A 108 -5.75 -32.81 -16.60
CA ARG A 108 -6.22 -32.02 -15.47
C ARG A 108 -6.59 -30.62 -15.90
N THR A 109 -7.90 -30.37 -15.95
CA THR A 109 -8.45 -29.04 -16.17
C THR A 109 -9.17 -28.49 -14.93
N VAL A 110 -9.16 -27.17 -14.77
CA VAL A 110 -9.89 -26.44 -13.74
C VAL A 110 -10.69 -25.30 -14.37
N GLU A 111 -11.95 -25.16 -13.98
CA GLU A 111 -12.75 -23.99 -14.29
C GLU A 111 -12.52 -22.91 -13.25
N MET A 112 -12.14 -21.73 -13.71
CA MET A 112 -11.76 -20.62 -12.85
C MET A 112 -12.68 -19.43 -13.03
N GLN A 113 -12.94 -18.77 -11.92
CA GLN A 113 -13.64 -17.48 -11.86
C GLN A 113 -12.63 -16.37 -11.56
N GLU A 114 -12.86 -15.19 -12.13
CA GLU A 114 -12.04 -14.00 -11.88
C GLU A 114 -11.95 -13.70 -10.37
N GLY A 115 -10.75 -13.36 -9.91
CA GLY A 115 -10.44 -13.08 -8.51
C GLY A 115 -10.30 -14.31 -7.59
N LYS A 116 -10.63 -15.53 -8.05
CA LYS A 116 -10.40 -16.76 -7.28
C LYS A 116 -8.96 -17.25 -7.42
N ARG A 117 -8.47 -18.02 -6.44
CA ARG A 117 -7.10 -18.55 -6.45
C ARG A 117 -7.03 -19.90 -7.15
N PHE A 118 -5.99 -20.11 -7.96
CA PHE A 118 -5.77 -21.38 -8.63
C PHE A 118 -5.48 -22.51 -7.62
N PRO A 119 -6.19 -23.66 -7.72
CA PRO A 119 -5.95 -24.79 -6.84
C PRO A 119 -4.62 -25.48 -7.18
N PRO A 120 -4.07 -26.29 -6.26
CA PRO A 120 -2.98 -27.21 -6.59
C PRO A 120 -3.50 -28.30 -7.54
N CYS A 121 -2.66 -28.72 -8.49
CA CYS A 121 -2.97 -29.88 -9.32
C CYS A 121 -2.77 -31.17 -8.51
N ARG A 122 -3.62 -32.18 -8.78
CA ARG A 122 -3.61 -33.50 -8.14
C ARG A 122 -3.46 -34.63 -9.16
N GLY A 123 -2.62 -34.45 -10.18
CA GLY A 123 -2.44 -35.42 -11.28
C GLY A 123 -2.20 -36.84 -10.79
N ASP A 124 -1.03 -37.09 -10.19
CA ASP A 124 -0.57 -38.41 -9.72
C ASP A 124 -1.10 -38.79 -8.33
N GLY A 125 -2.26 -38.27 -7.92
CA GLY A 125 -2.85 -38.51 -6.60
C GLY A 125 -2.19 -37.73 -5.45
N THR A 126 -1.07 -37.05 -5.69
CA THR A 126 -0.45 -36.12 -4.75
C THR A 126 -0.65 -34.68 -5.21
N ALA A 127 -1.01 -33.77 -4.29
CA ALA A 127 -1.16 -32.36 -4.61
C ALA A 127 0.22 -31.71 -4.77
N HIS A 128 0.48 -31.09 -5.92
CA HIS A 128 1.71 -30.32 -6.18
C HIS A 128 1.38 -28.89 -6.66
N SER A 129 2.42 -28.05 -6.71
CA SER A 129 2.31 -26.72 -7.29
C SER A 129 2.40 -26.84 -8.81
N ALA A 130 1.30 -26.53 -9.49
CA ALA A 130 1.21 -26.57 -10.95
C ALA A 130 1.19 -25.18 -11.58
N VAL A 131 1.66 -25.13 -12.83
CA VAL A 131 1.40 -24.06 -13.79
C VAL A 131 0.12 -24.41 -14.54
N TRP A 132 -0.79 -23.46 -14.62
CA TRP A 132 -2.08 -23.56 -15.28
C TRP A 132 -2.06 -22.72 -16.55
N ILE A 133 -2.43 -23.29 -17.68
CA ILE A 133 -2.46 -22.62 -18.99
C ILE A 133 -3.91 -22.49 -19.41
N ARG A 134 -4.36 -21.30 -19.78
CA ARG A 134 -5.73 -21.11 -20.25
C ARG A 134 -5.93 -21.88 -21.56
N LYS A 135 -6.98 -22.68 -21.60
CA LYS A 135 -7.44 -23.37 -22.81
C LYS A 135 -8.51 -22.49 -23.44
N ASP A 136 -8.19 -21.89 -24.59
CA ASP A 136 -9.15 -21.10 -25.38
C ASP A 136 -10.21 -21.99 -26.05
#